data_AF-A0A8I1XWJ2-F1
#
_entry.id   AF-A0A8I1XWJ2-F1
#
_cell.length_a   1.000
_cell.length_b   1.000
_cell.length_c   1.000
_cell.angle_alpha   90.00
_cell.angle_beta   90.00
_cell.angle_gamma   90.00
#
_symmetry.space_group_name_H-M   'P 1'
#
loop_
_entity.id
_entity.type
_entity.pdbx_description
1 polymer ?
#
loop_
_entity_poly.entity_id
_entity_poly.type
_entity_poly.pdbx_seq_one_letter_code
_entity_poly.pdbx_strand_id
1 'polypeptide(L)'
;MKITPTIRAELEQYLKQEGLSMMEFGHIAGMNRGIVSSIVSGNKSMSVNQIDRITEAMGLPEGYFYDLFIENYIIDTPPNMRRIEPFLYRCAELDKLDAIRRVVGTIMDNLLYSPKLFDMAEVLIAQGRHDAALLFYKGVAETEKYQHSERLATCQYRMFTIQVGDDQSRNLKAATLFEPYIERLDEMDQLDALKDLANVYRSLRKWDKVEEMARQMRGKAEVQYSIKHQQKNRKNSEHEKETRGPLFGLGQRD
;
A
#
# COMPACT_ATOMS: atom_id res chain seq x y z
N MET A 1 8.04 27.10 -29.69
CA MET A 1 7.66 26.31 -28.50
C MET A 1 7.05 25.02 -28.98
N LYS A 2 7.62 23.85 -28.64
CA LYS A 2 6.91 22.59 -28.86
C LYS A 2 5.70 22.61 -27.92
N ILE A 3 4.50 22.58 -28.47
CA ILE A 3 3.28 22.44 -27.67
C ILE A 3 3.36 21.03 -27.08
N THR A 4 3.50 20.92 -25.75
CA THR A 4 3.38 19.62 -25.09
C THR A 4 1.96 19.12 -25.37
N PRO A 5 1.79 17.94 -25.99
CA PRO A 5 0.47 17.41 -26.28
C PRO A 5 -0.31 17.27 -24.97
N THR A 6 -1.61 17.57 -25.02
CA THR A 6 -2.51 17.39 -23.88
C THR A 6 -3.62 16.43 -24.30
N ILE A 7 -4.18 15.68 -23.35
CA ILE A 7 -5.33 14.79 -23.64
C ILE A 7 -6.46 15.56 -24.33
N ARG A 8 -6.65 16.82 -23.94
CA ARG A 8 -7.61 17.74 -24.58
C ARG A 8 -7.28 17.95 -26.07
N ALA A 9 -6.03 18.28 -26.39
CA ALA A 9 -5.62 18.52 -27.77
C ALA A 9 -5.77 17.27 -28.64
N GLU A 10 -5.42 16.10 -28.10
CA GLU A 10 -5.60 14.80 -28.75
C GLU A 10 -7.09 14.53 -29.04
N LEU A 11 -7.96 14.74 -28.05
CA LEU A 11 -9.40 14.59 -28.24
C LEU A 11 -9.96 15.61 -29.26
N GLU A 12 -9.56 16.87 -29.19
CA GLU A 12 -10.01 17.90 -30.13
C GLU A 12 -9.59 17.58 -31.57
N GLN A 13 -8.37 17.07 -31.75
CA GLN A 13 -7.87 16.63 -33.04
C GLN A 13 -8.65 15.43 -33.57
N TYR A 14 -8.90 14.43 -32.72
CA TYR A 14 -9.70 13.25 -33.08
C TYR A 14 -11.11 13.63 -33.55
N LEU A 15 -11.81 14.49 -32.80
CA LEU A 15 -13.15 14.96 -33.19
C LEU A 15 -13.14 15.64 -34.57
N LYS A 16 -12.11 16.42 -34.88
CA LYS A 16 -11.97 17.08 -36.19
C LYS A 16 -11.67 16.10 -37.30
N GLN A 17 -10.81 15.11 -37.05
CA GLN A 17 -10.42 14.10 -38.04
C GLN A 17 -11.59 13.19 -38.42
N GLU A 18 -12.36 12.75 -37.42
CA GLU A 18 -13.53 11.89 -37.61
C GLU A 18 -14.80 12.66 -37.98
N GLY A 19 -14.76 13.99 -38.00
CA GLY A 19 -15.91 14.84 -38.28
C GLY A 19 -17.03 14.73 -37.24
N LEU A 20 -16.70 14.34 -36.00
CA LEU A 20 -17.67 14.08 -34.93
C LEU A 20 -18.01 15.33 -34.14
N SER A 21 -19.30 15.51 -33.87
CA SER A 21 -19.76 16.46 -32.86
C SER A 21 -19.50 15.94 -31.44
N MET A 22 -19.44 16.85 -30.46
CA MET A 22 -19.33 16.49 -29.04
C MET A 22 -20.52 15.63 -28.54
N MET A 23 -21.68 15.72 -29.20
CA MET A 23 -22.85 14.91 -28.86
C MET A 23 -22.66 13.47 -29.33
N GLU A 24 -22.24 13.27 -30.58
CA GLU A 24 -21.98 11.95 -31.14
C GLU A 24 -20.86 11.24 -30.38
N PHE A 25 -19.74 11.94 -30.14
CA PHE A 25 -18.66 11.38 -29.33
C PHE A 25 -19.10 11.03 -27.91
N GLY A 26 -19.94 11.87 -27.29
CA GLY A 26 -20.53 11.54 -26.00
C GLY A 26 -21.32 10.24 -26.03
N HIS A 27 -22.10 9.98 -27.08
CA HIS A 27 -22.81 8.72 -27.24
C HIS A 27 -21.85 7.53 -27.36
N ILE A 28 -20.78 7.66 -28.16
CA ILE A 28 -19.75 6.62 -28.35
C ILE A 28 -19.04 6.33 -27.02
N ALA A 29 -18.61 7.35 -26.29
CA ALA A 29 -17.87 7.21 -25.03
C ALA A 29 -18.77 6.93 -23.80
N GLY A 30 -20.09 6.84 -23.97
CA GLY A 30 -21.04 6.72 -22.85
C GLY A 30 -20.99 7.92 -21.89
N MET A 31 -20.67 9.12 -22.40
CA MET A 31 -20.53 10.37 -21.66
C MET A 31 -21.57 11.39 -22.12
N ASN A 32 -22.08 12.21 -21.20
CA ASN A 32 -22.98 13.28 -21.61
C ASN A 32 -22.23 14.40 -22.38
N ARG A 33 -22.92 15.08 -23.29
CA ARG A 33 -22.36 16.19 -24.08
C ARG A 33 -21.70 17.26 -23.21
N GLY A 34 -22.27 17.55 -22.03
CA GLY A 34 -21.75 18.56 -21.11
C GLY A 34 -20.35 18.22 -20.58
N ILE A 35 -20.10 16.95 -20.25
CA ILE A 35 -18.79 16.46 -19.80
C ILE A 35 -17.79 16.57 -20.96
N VAL A 36 -18.13 16.05 -22.14
CA VAL A 36 -17.25 16.13 -23.33
C VAL A 36 -16.89 17.58 -23.63
N SER A 37 -17.88 18.48 -23.63
CA SER A 37 -17.68 19.92 -23.83
C SER A 37 -16.80 20.54 -22.74
N SER A 38 -16.96 20.15 -21.48
CA SER A 38 -16.12 20.67 -20.38
C SER A 38 -14.66 20.24 -20.48
N ILE A 39 -14.40 19.04 -21.01
CA ILE A 39 -13.05 18.51 -21.25
C ILE A 39 -12.40 19.25 -22.41
N VAL A 40 -13.11 19.36 -23.54
CA VAL A 40 -12.61 20.04 -24.74
C VAL A 40 -12.45 21.55 -24.51
N SER A 41 -13.25 22.18 -23.65
CA SER A 41 -13.08 23.59 -23.29
C SER A 41 -11.97 23.83 -22.25
N GLY A 42 -11.52 22.78 -21.55
CA GLY A 42 -10.45 22.84 -20.55
C GLY A 42 -10.87 23.40 -19.19
N ASN A 43 -12.17 23.48 -18.93
CA ASN A 43 -12.70 24.08 -17.70
C ASN A 43 -12.69 23.13 -16.48
N LYS A 44 -12.35 21.84 -16.65
CA LYS A 44 -12.45 20.85 -15.57
C LYS A 44 -11.32 19.82 -15.59
N SER A 45 -10.90 19.37 -14.41
CA SER A 45 -10.03 18.20 -14.24
C SER A 45 -10.75 16.93 -14.69
N MET A 46 -10.00 15.96 -15.23
CA MET A 46 -10.53 14.64 -15.59
C MET A 46 -10.33 13.59 -14.49
N SER A 47 -11.25 12.62 -14.43
CA SER A 47 -11.06 11.38 -13.67
C SER A 47 -10.48 10.28 -14.56
N VAL A 48 -9.84 9.27 -13.97
CA VAL A 48 -9.32 8.11 -14.72
C VAL A 48 -10.42 7.40 -15.53
N ASN A 49 -11.64 7.31 -14.98
CA ASN A 49 -12.76 6.70 -15.70
C ASN A 49 -13.13 7.48 -16.98
N GLN A 50 -13.09 8.81 -16.95
CA GLN A 50 -13.33 9.62 -18.14
C GLN A 50 -12.24 9.41 -19.19
N ILE A 51 -10.99 9.22 -18.74
CA ILE A 51 -9.85 8.99 -19.62
C ILE A 51 -9.93 7.61 -20.27
N ASP A 52 -10.25 6.58 -19.49
CA ASP A 52 -10.44 5.23 -20.02
C ASP A 52 -11.57 5.21 -21.07
N ARG A 53 -12.70 5.89 -20.80
CA ARG A 53 -13.80 6.02 -21.78
C ARG A 53 -13.42 6.77 -23.05
N ILE A 54 -12.65 7.86 -22.93
CA ILE A 54 -12.12 8.58 -24.10
C ILE A 54 -11.18 7.67 -24.88
N THR A 55 -10.28 6.96 -24.20
CA THR A 55 -9.32 6.03 -24.80
C THR A 55 -10.04 4.94 -25.59
N GLU A 56 -11.04 4.32 -24.98
CA GLU A 56 -11.88 3.28 -25.59
C GLU A 56 -12.67 3.80 -26.79
N ALA A 57 -13.32 4.97 -26.66
CA ALA A 57 -14.09 5.59 -27.74
C ALA A 57 -13.24 6.01 -28.95
N MET A 58 -11.94 6.22 -28.73
CA MET A 58 -10.95 6.49 -29.78
C MET A 58 -10.34 5.20 -30.36
N GLY A 59 -10.74 4.03 -29.88
CA GLY A 59 -10.19 2.74 -30.31
C GLY A 59 -8.73 2.53 -29.89
N LEU A 60 -8.27 3.22 -28.83
CA LEU A 60 -6.89 3.17 -28.37
C LEU A 60 -6.70 2.12 -27.25
N PRO A 61 -5.48 1.60 -27.05
CA PRO A 61 -5.19 0.63 -25.99
C PRO A 61 -5.39 1.20 -24.58
N GLU A 62 -5.79 0.35 -23.62
CA GLU A 62 -5.97 0.79 -22.23
C GLU A 62 -4.69 1.41 -21.63
N GLY A 63 -4.88 2.53 -20.94
CA GLY A 63 -3.81 3.30 -20.34
C GLY A 63 -2.99 4.14 -21.34
N TYR A 64 -3.40 4.27 -22.60
CA TYR A 64 -2.71 5.10 -23.61
C TYR A 64 -2.46 6.53 -23.14
N PHE A 65 -3.45 7.15 -22.48
CA PHE A 65 -3.34 8.53 -22.01
C PHE A 65 -2.76 8.68 -20.60
N TYR A 66 -2.22 7.63 -19.96
CA TYR A 66 -1.80 7.72 -18.55
C TYR A 66 -0.60 8.61 -18.33
N ASP A 67 0.37 8.62 -19.25
CA ASP A 67 1.51 9.52 -19.15
C ASP A 67 1.08 10.99 -19.27
N LEU A 68 0.22 11.29 -20.26
CA LEU A 68 -0.36 12.64 -20.39
C LEU A 68 -1.23 13.00 -19.18
N PHE A 69 -1.93 12.04 -18.57
CA PHE A 69 -2.74 12.30 -17.38
C PHE A 69 -1.87 12.73 -16.19
N ILE A 70 -0.76 12.02 -15.98
CA ILE A 70 0.20 12.33 -14.92
C ILE A 70 0.78 13.74 -15.12
N GLU A 71 1.18 14.06 -16.35
CA GLU A 71 1.77 15.37 -16.68
C GLU A 71 0.76 16.50 -16.61
N ASN A 72 -0.44 16.31 -17.14
CA ASN A 72 -1.44 17.37 -17.23
C ASN A 72 -2.18 17.61 -15.91
N TYR A 73 -2.27 16.59 -15.02
CA TYR A 73 -3.16 16.64 -13.85
C TYR A 73 -2.58 16.10 -12.54
N ILE A 74 -1.31 15.69 -12.48
CA ILE A 74 -0.72 15.19 -11.22
C ILE A 74 0.53 15.98 -10.84
N ILE A 75 1.60 15.94 -11.63
CA ILE A 75 2.94 16.43 -11.24
C ILE A 75 2.93 17.92 -10.82
N ASP A 76 2.34 18.78 -11.64
CA ASP A 76 2.35 20.23 -11.42
C ASP A 76 1.04 20.76 -10.79
N THR A 77 0.31 19.90 -10.08
CA THR A 77 -0.94 20.29 -9.41
C THR A 77 -0.94 19.87 -7.94
N PRO A 78 -1.61 20.62 -7.04
CA PRO A 78 -1.78 20.18 -5.66
C PRO A 78 -2.34 18.75 -5.59
N PRO A 79 -1.69 17.83 -4.84
CA PRO A 79 -2.13 16.45 -4.79
C PRO A 79 -3.57 16.32 -4.30
N ASN A 80 -4.38 15.56 -5.05
CA ASN A 80 -5.78 15.31 -4.73
C ASN A 80 -6.04 13.81 -4.70
N MET A 81 -6.13 13.24 -3.49
CA MET A 81 -6.30 11.80 -3.31
C MET A 81 -7.60 11.25 -3.93
N ARG A 82 -8.68 12.05 -4.02
CA ARG A 82 -9.91 11.61 -4.72
C ARG A 82 -9.69 11.36 -6.21
N ARG A 83 -8.63 11.92 -6.80
CA ARG A 83 -8.21 11.70 -8.19
C ARG A 83 -7.09 10.68 -8.27
N ILE A 84 -6.10 10.79 -7.39
CA ILE A 84 -4.88 9.99 -7.42
C ILE A 84 -5.15 8.53 -7.03
N GLU A 85 -5.93 8.28 -5.98
CA GLU A 85 -6.17 6.91 -5.50
C GLU A 85 -6.87 6.03 -6.56
N PRO A 86 -7.99 6.43 -7.18
CA PRO A 86 -8.61 5.63 -8.24
C PRO A 86 -7.66 5.41 -9.43
N PHE A 87 -6.86 6.42 -9.79
CA PHE A 87 -5.88 6.30 -10.86
C PHE A 87 -4.81 5.27 -10.55
N LEU A 88 -4.27 5.29 -9.33
CA LEU A 88 -3.23 4.37 -8.89
C LEU A 88 -3.72 2.91 -8.83
N TYR A 89 -4.95 2.66 -8.37
CA TYR A 89 -5.55 1.32 -8.46
C TYR A 89 -5.70 0.87 -9.90
N ARG A 90 -6.20 1.73 -10.78
CA ARG A 90 -6.34 1.41 -12.20
C ARG A 90 -4.98 1.14 -12.89
N CYS A 91 -3.93 1.89 -12.54
CA CYS A 91 -2.58 1.58 -12.98
C CYS A 91 -2.10 0.21 -12.51
N ALA A 92 -2.44 -0.20 -11.29
CA ALA A 92 -2.11 -1.53 -10.78
C ALA A 92 -2.91 -2.64 -11.46
N GLU A 93 -4.15 -2.37 -11.89
CA GLU A 93 -4.95 -3.30 -12.68
C GLU A 93 -4.34 -3.59 -14.06
N LEU A 94 -3.78 -2.56 -14.69
CA LEU A 94 -3.22 -2.59 -16.04
C LEU A 94 -1.70 -2.81 -16.07
N ASP A 95 -1.09 -3.17 -14.94
CA ASP A 95 0.36 -3.34 -14.77
C ASP A 95 1.20 -2.14 -15.25
N LYS A 96 0.65 -0.92 -15.15
CA LYS A 96 1.34 0.34 -15.46
C LYS A 96 2.24 0.77 -14.30
N LEU A 97 3.24 -0.06 -13.99
CA LEU A 97 4.13 0.12 -12.84
C LEU A 97 4.94 1.42 -12.89
N ASP A 98 5.32 1.89 -14.09
CA ASP A 98 6.00 3.18 -14.25
C ASP A 98 5.12 4.37 -13.90
N ALA A 99 3.83 4.32 -14.26
CA ALA A 99 2.87 5.34 -13.87
C ALA A 99 2.72 5.42 -12.34
N ILE A 100 2.65 4.26 -11.66
CA ILE A 100 2.63 4.20 -10.20
C ILE A 100 3.90 4.81 -9.61
N ARG A 101 5.09 4.41 -10.11
CA ARG A 101 6.39 4.96 -9.67
C ARG A 101 6.43 6.48 -9.76
N ARG A 102 6.03 7.04 -10.90
CA ARG A 102 6.03 8.49 -11.13
C ARG A 102 5.12 9.20 -10.13
N VAL A 103 3.87 8.72 -9.98
CA VAL A 103 2.89 9.38 -9.11
C VAL A 103 3.24 9.27 -7.63
N VAL A 104 3.64 8.08 -7.16
CA VAL A 104 4.13 7.90 -5.78
C VAL A 104 5.34 8.81 -5.57
N GLY A 105 6.29 8.82 -6.52
CA GLY A 105 7.40 9.77 -6.64
C GLY A 105 7.04 11.20 -6.27
N THR A 106 6.01 11.73 -6.93
CA THR A 106 5.56 13.12 -6.79
C THR A 106 4.95 13.43 -5.43
N ILE A 107 4.23 12.48 -4.80
CA ILE A 107 3.46 12.77 -3.58
C ILE A 107 4.20 12.40 -2.29
N MET A 108 5.35 11.72 -2.40
CA MET A 108 6.14 11.23 -1.26
C MET A 108 6.75 12.32 -0.37
N ASP A 109 6.87 13.56 -0.85
CA ASP A 109 7.39 14.68 -0.05
C ASP A 109 6.45 15.08 1.11
N ASN A 110 5.23 14.54 1.15
CA ASN A 110 4.25 14.83 2.18
C ASN A 110 3.88 13.58 2.99
N LEU A 111 4.40 13.50 4.22
CA LEU A 111 4.10 12.48 5.24
C LEU A 111 2.60 12.24 5.48
N LEU A 112 1.74 13.22 5.18
CA LEU A 112 0.28 13.10 5.33
C LEU A 112 -0.31 11.96 4.47
N TYR A 113 0.32 11.62 3.35
CA TYR A 113 -0.19 10.59 2.44
C TYR A 113 0.31 9.18 2.77
N SER A 114 1.33 9.04 3.62
CA SER A 114 1.91 7.74 3.97
C SER A 114 0.90 6.72 4.50
N PRO A 115 -0.02 7.05 5.43
CA PRO A 115 -1.04 6.08 5.89
C PRO A 115 -1.91 5.59 4.74
N LYS A 116 -2.33 6.49 3.84
CA LYS A 116 -3.22 6.15 2.73
C LYS A 116 -2.52 5.28 1.68
N LEU A 117 -1.25 5.56 1.39
CA LEU A 117 -0.45 4.74 0.47
C LEU A 117 -0.16 3.36 1.06
N PHE A 118 0.04 3.27 2.38
CA PHE A 118 0.17 2.00 3.07
C PHE A 118 -1.11 1.16 2.98
N ASP A 119 -2.27 1.75 3.24
CA ASP A 119 -3.56 1.04 3.10
C ASP A 119 -3.76 0.49 1.69
N MET A 120 -3.40 1.28 0.67
CA MET A 120 -3.43 0.82 -0.73
C MET A 120 -2.48 -0.36 -0.98
N ALA A 121 -1.28 -0.34 -0.40
CA ALA A 121 -0.32 -1.42 -0.53
C ALA A 121 -0.84 -2.74 0.06
N GLU A 122 -1.46 -2.69 1.25
CA GLU A 122 -2.05 -3.88 1.88
C GLU A 122 -3.21 -4.45 1.04
N VAL A 123 -4.05 -3.58 0.45
CA VAL A 123 -5.11 -4.02 -0.47
C VAL A 123 -4.51 -4.72 -1.70
N LEU A 124 -3.46 -4.16 -2.29
CA LEU A 124 -2.79 -4.74 -3.46
C LEU A 124 -2.11 -6.07 -3.15
N ILE A 125 -1.50 -6.22 -1.96
CA ILE A 125 -1.01 -7.51 -1.47
C ILE A 125 -2.14 -8.54 -1.41
N ALA A 126 -3.28 -8.19 -0.82
CA ALA A 126 -4.42 -9.10 -0.68
C ALA A 126 -4.99 -9.53 -2.05
N GLN A 127 -4.80 -8.71 -3.09
CA GLN A 127 -5.16 -9.02 -4.48
C GLN A 127 -4.06 -9.79 -5.25
N GLY A 128 -2.92 -10.09 -4.64
CA GLY A 128 -1.78 -10.73 -5.30
C GLY A 128 -0.97 -9.82 -6.23
N ARG A 129 -1.21 -8.50 -6.21
CA ARG A 129 -0.52 -7.51 -7.06
C ARG A 129 0.78 -7.04 -6.40
N HIS A 130 1.70 -7.98 -6.19
CA HIS A 130 2.91 -7.76 -5.40
C HIS A 130 3.87 -6.71 -5.98
N ASP A 131 4.06 -6.68 -7.30
CA ASP A 131 4.96 -5.70 -7.94
C ASP A 131 4.45 -4.27 -7.80
N ALA A 132 3.13 -4.07 -7.90
CA ALA A 132 2.51 -2.78 -7.65
C ALA A 132 2.64 -2.41 -6.17
N ALA A 133 2.23 -3.29 -5.24
CA ALA A 133 2.31 -3.07 -3.81
C ALA A 133 3.73 -2.68 -3.35
N LEU A 134 4.75 -3.33 -3.92
CA LEU A 134 6.16 -3.03 -3.65
C LEU A 134 6.52 -1.56 -3.91
N LEU A 135 5.92 -0.91 -4.90
CA LEU A 135 6.15 0.50 -5.19
C LEU A 135 5.57 1.42 -4.11
N PHE A 136 4.40 1.08 -3.58
CA PHE A 136 3.79 1.82 -2.48
C PHE A 136 4.58 1.66 -1.19
N TYR A 137 4.98 0.43 -0.82
CA TYR A 137 5.80 0.21 0.39
C TYR A 137 7.13 0.94 0.33
N LYS A 138 7.82 0.91 -0.82
CA LYS A 138 9.05 1.68 -1.01
C LYS A 138 8.80 3.16 -0.75
N GLY A 139 7.70 3.69 -1.28
CA GLY A 139 7.41 5.10 -1.09
C GLY A 139 7.10 5.49 0.35
N VAL A 140 6.27 4.69 1.04
CA VAL A 140 6.01 4.89 2.47
C VAL A 140 7.31 4.78 3.28
N ALA A 141 8.15 3.80 2.97
CA ALA A 141 9.40 3.58 3.70
C ALA A 141 10.41 4.73 3.52
N GLU A 142 10.49 5.30 2.33
CA GLU A 142 11.33 6.46 2.03
C GLU A 142 10.84 7.72 2.77
N THR A 143 9.53 7.96 2.77
CA THR A 143 8.91 9.11 3.45
C THR A 143 9.04 9.01 4.98
N GLU A 144 8.87 7.82 5.56
CA GLU A 144 8.91 7.60 7.01
C GLU A 144 10.28 7.22 7.58
N LYS A 145 11.35 7.21 6.79
CA LYS A 145 12.68 6.68 7.20
C LYS A 145 13.23 7.24 8.52
N TYR A 146 12.92 8.49 8.87
CA TYR A 146 13.37 9.15 10.10
C TYR A 146 12.35 9.05 11.25
N GLN A 147 11.25 8.35 11.03
CA GLN A 147 10.23 8.07 12.03
C GLN A 147 10.49 6.69 12.63
N HIS A 148 10.35 6.60 13.95
CA HIS A 148 10.32 5.32 14.66
C HIS A 148 8.92 4.67 14.59
N SER A 149 8.28 4.69 13.42
CA SER A 149 6.94 4.12 13.22
C SER A 149 6.97 2.58 13.08
N GLU A 150 5.96 1.93 13.62
CA GLU A 150 5.65 0.50 13.40
C GLU A 150 5.34 0.24 11.92
N ARG A 151 4.59 1.15 11.28
CA ARG A 151 4.27 1.07 9.84
C ARG A 151 5.51 0.97 8.94
N LEU A 152 6.59 1.69 9.24
CA LEU A 152 7.85 1.54 8.50
C LEU A 152 8.40 0.12 8.63
N ALA A 153 8.34 -0.47 9.83
CA ALA A 153 8.80 -1.84 10.05
C ALA A 153 7.92 -2.83 9.27
N THR A 154 6.59 -2.66 9.29
CA THR A 154 5.67 -3.46 8.47
C THR A 154 5.99 -3.34 6.99
N CYS A 155 6.25 -2.12 6.48
CA CYS A 155 6.66 -1.93 5.08
C CYS A 155 7.92 -2.71 4.75
N GLN A 156 8.95 -2.63 5.60
CA GLN A 156 10.21 -3.36 5.39
C GLN A 156 9.99 -4.87 5.41
N TYR A 157 9.12 -5.37 6.29
CA TYR A 157 8.76 -6.78 6.33
C TYR A 157 8.04 -7.23 5.04
N ARG A 158 7.02 -6.48 4.60
CA ARG A 158 6.29 -6.77 3.34
C ARG A 158 7.21 -6.72 2.12
N MET A 159 8.12 -5.74 2.08
CA MET A 159 9.12 -5.65 1.01
C MET A 159 10.05 -6.87 1.01
N PHE A 160 10.50 -7.33 2.17
CA PHE A 160 11.31 -8.54 2.31
C PHE A 160 10.56 -9.76 1.79
N THR A 161 9.32 -10.00 2.26
CA THR A 161 8.55 -11.19 1.86
C THR A 161 8.23 -11.21 0.36
N ILE A 162 7.91 -10.05 -0.24
CA ILE A 162 7.70 -9.93 -1.69
C ILE A 162 9.00 -10.22 -2.48
N GLN A 163 10.15 -9.81 -1.95
CA GLN A 163 11.42 -9.88 -2.69
C GLN A 163 12.15 -11.21 -2.58
N VAL A 164 11.82 -12.03 -1.57
CA VAL A 164 12.40 -13.36 -1.39
C VAL A 164 11.89 -14.30 -2.49
N GLY A 165 12.81 -14.99 -3.16
CA GLY A 165 12.52 -15.96 -4.22
C GLY A 165 13.72 -16.87 -4.48
N ASP A 166 13.99 -17.20 -5.75
CA ASP A 166 15.06 -18.13 -6.10
C ASP A 166 16.46 -17.51 -6.17
N ASP A 167 16.54 -16.18 -6.29
CA ASP A 167 17.82 -15.45 -6.37
C ASP A 167 18.43 -15.26 -4.97
N GLN A 168 19.49 -16.02 -4.68
CA GLN A 168 20.20 -15.96 -3.41
C GLN A 168 20.80 -14.58 -3.09
N SER A 169 21.30 -13.85 -4.10
CA SER A 169 21.90 -12.52 -3.91
C SER A 169 20.83 -11.51 -3.52
N ARG A 170 19.69 -11.55 -4.24
CA ARG A 170 18.51 -10.73 -3.92
C ARG A 170 17.96 -11.06 -2.53
N ASN A 171 17.85 -12.34 -2.19
CA ASN A 171 17.38 -12.79 -0.87
C ASN A 171 18.27 -12.28 0.25
N LEU A 172 19.59 -12.38 0.10
CA LEU A 172 20.53 -11.87 1.10
C LEU A 172 20.39 -10.37 1.30
N LYS A 173 20.26 -9.62 0.19
CA LYS A 173 20.06 -8.17 0.24
C LYS A 173 18.76 -7.80 0.94
N ALA A 174 17.66 -8.47 0.61
CA ALA A 174 16.36 -8.24 1.24
C ALA A 174 16.41 -8.53 2.75
N ALA A 175 17.00 -9.67 3.14
CA ALA A 175 17.16 -10.04 4.55
C ALA A 175 17.98 -9.00 5.34
N THR A 176 19.10 -8.57 4.77
CA THR A 176 20.00 -7.60 5.42
C THR A 176 19.35 -6.22 5.60
N LEU A 177 18.51 -5.79 4.65
CA LEU A 177 17.79 -4.52 4.74
C LEU A 177 16.66 -4.56 5.77
N PHE A 178 16.00 -5.72 5.92
CA PHE A 178 14.86 -5.89 6.81
C PHE A 178 15.26 -6.13 8.27
N GLU A 179 16.31 -6.90 8.53
CA GLU A 179 16.71 -7.34 9.88
C GLU A 179 16.74 -6.22 10.96
N PRO A 180 17.21 -4.98 10.69
CA PRO A 180 17.21 -3.90 11.68
C PRO A 180 15.81 -3.44 12.15
N TYR A 181 14.74 -3.85 11.46
CA TYR A 181 13.37 -3.40 11.71
C TYR A 181 12.54 -4.39 12.53
N ILE A 182 13.04 -5.60 12.83
CA ILE A 182 12.28 -6.66 13.52
C ILE A 182 11.67 -6.15 14.82
N GLU A 183 12.49 -5.61 15.73
CA GLU A 183 12.05 -5.17 17.07
C GLU A 183 11.00 -4.04 17.05
N ARG A 184 10.72 -3.46 15.88
CA ARG A 184 9.73 -2.38 15.68
C ARG A 184 8.39 -2.89 15.13
N LEU A 185 8.31 -4.15 14.74
CA LEU A 185 7.04 -4.80 14.38
C LEU A 185 6.20 -5.04 15.64
N ASP A 186 4.91 -5.32 15.46
CA ASP A 186 4.10 -5.86 16.55
C ASP A 186 4.60 -7.26 16.96
N GLU A 187 4.27 -7.67 18.19
CA GLU A 187 4.80 -8.91 18.77
C GLU A 187 4.47 -10.17 17.96
N MET A 188 3.32 -10.21 17.28
CA MET A 188 2.91 -11.37 16.50
C MET A 188 3.75 -11.44 15.22
N ASP A 189 3.86 -10.32 14.51
CA ASP A 189 4.66 -10.22 13.29
C ASP A 189 6.16 -10.43 13.55
N GLN A 190 6.67 -10.06 14.73
CA GLN A 190 8.07 -10.30 15.10
C GLN A 190 8.48 -11.78 15.04
N LEU A 191 7.63 -12.68 15.52
CA LEU A 191 7.94 -14.11 15.52
C LEU A 191 7.94 -14.69 14.10
N ASP A 192 6.98 -14.26 13.28
CA ASP A 192 6.91 -14.67 11.88
C ASP A 192 8.09 -14.11 11.08
N ALA A 193 8.46 -12.85 11.30
CA ALA A 193 9.62 -12.20 10.70
C ALA A 193 10.93 -12.95 11.00
N LEU A 194 11.15 -13.32 12.27
CA LEU A 194 12.34 -14.05 12.69
C LEU A 194 12.41 -15.44 12.05
N LYS A 195 11.28 -16.14 11.99
CA LYS A 195 11.16 -17.44 11.32
C LYS A 195 11.49 -17.32 9.83
N ASP A 196 10.96 -16.32 9.16
CA ASP A 196 11.16 -16.12 7.72
C ASP A 196 12.61 -15.72 7.40
N LEU A 197 13.23 -14.86 8.22
CA LEU A 197 14.67 -14.56 8.13
C LEU A 197 15.53 -15.80 8.37
N ALA A 198 15.21 -16.62 9.38
CA ALA A 198 15.92 -17.86 9.63
C ALA A 198 15.84 -18.81 8.42
N ASN A 199 14.69 -18.89 7.75
CA ASN A 199 14.52 -19.69 6.55
C ASN A 199 15.37 -19.18 5.38
N VAL A 200 15.42 -17.87 5.17
CA VAL A 200 16.27 -17.26 4.14
C VAL A 200 17.75 -17.48 4.46
N TYR A 201 18.19 -17.23 5.70
CA TYR A 201 19.59 -17.46 6.08
C TYR A 201 19.99 -18.93 6.00
N ARG A 202 19.06 -19.86 6.29
CA ARG A 202 19.27 -21.30 6.11
C ARG A 202 19.48 -21.65 4.65
N SER A 203 18.68 -21.13 3.72
CA SER A 203 18.85 -21.39 2.28
C SER A 203 20.17 -20.83 1.74
N LEU A 204 20.68 -19.77 2.36
CA LEU A 204 21.98 -19.15 2.11
C LEU A 204 23.14 -19.80 2.89
N ARG A 205 22.88 -20.85 3.68
CA ARG A 205 23.87 -21.54 4.54
C ARG A 205 24.57 -20.63 5.57
N LYS A 206 23.93 -19.53 5.99
CA LYS A 206 24.42 -18.62 7.03
C LYS A 206 24.00 -19.09 8.43
N TRP A 207 24.60 -20.18 8.90
CA TRP A 207 24.21 -20.84 10.15
C TRP A 207 24.30 -19.96 11.39
N ASP A 208 25.31 -19.09 11.49
CA ASP A 208 25.44 -18.15 12.60
C ASP A 208 24.22 -17.23 12.71
N LYS A 209 23.71 -16.76 11.56
CA LYS A 209 22.50 -15.94 11.49
C LYS A 209 21.24 -16.73 11.80
N VAL A 210 21.15 -18.00 11.38
CA VAL A 210 20.04 -18.88 11.76
C VAL A 210 19.98 -19.06 13.27
N GLU A 211 21.13 -19.29 13.91
CA GLU A 211 21.22 -19.42 15.36
C GLU A 211 20.84 -18.11 16.08
N GLU A 212 21.29 -16.96 15.57
CA GLU A 212 20.91 -15.64 16.08
C GLU A 212 19.38 -15.46 16.08
N MET A 213 18.71 -15.70 14.95
CA MET A 213 17.26 -15.60 14.84
C MET A 213 16.55 -16.59 15.79
N ALA A 214 17.06 -17.82 15.92
CA ALA A 214 16.50 -18.82 16.81
C ALA A 214 16.60 -18.42 18.29
N ARG A 215 17.72 -17.83 18.72
CA ARG A 215 17.88 -17.31 20.08
C ARG A 215 16.91 -16.16 20.36
N GLN A 216 16.73 -15.24 19.40
CA GLN A 216 15.75 -14.15 19.54
C GLN A 216 14.31 -14.68 19.65
N MET A 217 13.91 -15.64 18.81
CA MET A 217 12.58 -16.28 18.89
C MET A 217 12.36 -16.95 20.25
N ARG A 218 13.36 -17.69 20.74
CA ARG A 218 13.30 -18.35 22.05
C ARG A 218 13.08 -17.34 23.17
N GLY A 219 13.85 -16.25 23.19
CA GLY A 219 13.70 -15.21 24.20
C GLY A 219 12.29 -14.61 24.21
N LYS A 220 11.73 -14.29 23.04
CA LYS A 220 10.36 -13.77 22.92
C LYS A 220 9.30 -14.78 23.37
N ALA A 221 9.45 -16.06 22.99
CA ALA A 221 8.55 -17.12 23.41
C ALA A 221 8.57 -17.36 24.94
N GLU A 222 9.75 -17.32 25.57
CA GLU A 222 9.90 -17.45 27.03
C GLU A 222 9.20 -16.29 27.77
N VAL A 223 9.35 -15.06 27.27
CA VAL A 223 8.66 -13.88 27.83
C VAL A 223 7.14 -14.05 27.72
N GLN A 224 6.61 -14.37 26.54
CA GLN A 224 5.15 -14.57 26.36
C GLN A 224 4.60 -15.71 27.23
N TYR A 225 5.34 -16.81 27.37
CA TYR A 225 4.96 -17.93 28.23
C TYR A 225 4.87 -17.49 29.70
N SER A 226 5.87 -16.74 30.18
CA SER A 226 5.92 -16.25 31.56
C SER A 226 4.76 -15.30 31.89
N ILE A 227 4.40 -14.39 30.97
CA ILE A 227 3.28 -13.45 31.12
C ILE A 227 1.96 -14.21 31.24
N LYS A 228 1.71 -15.17 30.34
CA LYS A 228 0.48 -15.99 30.37
C LYS A 228 0.35 -16.77 31.68
N HIS A 229 1.46 -17.33 32.17
CA HIS A 229 1.47 -18.08 33.43
C HIS A 229 1.20 -17.16 34.64
N GLN A 230 1.79 -15.97 34.68
CA GLN A 230 1.53 -14.98 35.74
C GLN A 230 0.09 -14.46 35.71
N GLN A 231 -0.48 -14.19 34.53
CA GLN A 231 -1.88 -13.77 34.40
C GLN A 231 -2.86 -14.86 34.85
N LYS A 232 -2.59 -16.13 34.50
CA LYS A 232 -3.38 -17.28 34.96
C LYS A 232 -3.36 -17.41 36.48
N ASN A 233 -2.18 -17.28 37.09
CA ASN A 233 -2.04 -17.30 38.55
C ASN A 233 -2.77 -16.14 39.23
N ARG A 234 -2.73 -14.93 38.64
CA ARG A 234 -3.48 -13.77 39.15
C ARG A 234 -4.99 -13.99 39.08
N LYS A 235 -5.53 -14.43 37.94
CA LYS A 235 -6.96 -14.76 37.80
C LYS A 235 -7.43 -15.83 38.77
N ASN A 236 -6.62 -16.88 38.97
CA ASN A 236 -6.93 -17.90 39.97
C ASN A 236 -6.94 -17.31 41.39
N SER A 237 -5.99 -16.44 41.75
CA SER A 237 -5.95 -15.79 43.06
C SER A 237 -7.07 -14.75 43.28
N GLU A 238 -7.57 -14.11 42.23
CA GLU A 238 -8.71 -13.18 42.28
C GLU A 238 -10.03 -13.96 42.44
N HIS A 239 -10.24 -15.05 41.69
CA HIS A 239 -11.37 -15.94 41.89
C HIS A 239 -11.38 -16.59 43.28
N GLU A 240 -10.23 -16.94 43.85
CA GLU A 240 -10.11 -17.40 45.24
C GLU A 240 -10.46 -16.32 46.26
N LYS A 241 -10.24 -15.03 45.95
CA LYS A 241 -10.64 -13.91 46.82
C LYS A 241 -12.12 -13.56 46.70
N GLU A 242 -12.70 -13.62 45.50
CA GLU A 242 -14.13 -13.40 45.25
C GLU A 242 -15.00 -14.48 45.92
N THR A 243 -14.56 -15.74 45.87
CA THR A 243 -15.25 -16.87 46.54
C THR A 243 -15.12 -16.84 48.07
N ARG A 244 -14.24 -16.00 48.62
CA ARG A 244 -14.09 -15.72 50.05
C ARG A 244 -14.84 -14.45 50.51
N GLY A 245 -15.72 -13.88 49.68
CA GLY A 245 -16.68 -12.86 50.13
C GLY A 245 -17.58 -13.38 51.28
N PRO A 246 -18.12 -12.50 52.14
CA PRO A 246 -18.72 -12.92 53.40
C PRO A 246 -19.93 -13.83 53.17
N LEU A 247 -19.86 -15.05 53.70
CA LEU A 247 -20.88 -16.11 53.58
C LEU A 247 -22.18 -15.84 54.37
N PHE A 248 -22.33 -14.66 55.00
CA PHE A 248 -23.50 -14.33 55.79
C PHE A 248 -23.87 -12.86 55.62
N GLY A 249 -24.89 -12.61 54.79
CA GLY A 249 -25.74 -11.44 54.99
C GLY A 249 -26.49 -11.64 56.31
N LEU A 250 -26.18 -10.80 57.29
CA LEU A 250 -26.95 -10.73 58.53
C LEU A 250 -28.37 -10.26 58.18
N GLY A 251 -29.27 -11.23 58.07
CA GLY A 251 -30.70 -11.01 58.10
C GLY A 251 -31.08 -10.43 59.46
N GLN A 252 -31.83 -9.33 59.41
CA GLN A 252 -32.53 -8.73 60.52
C GLN A 252 -33.39 -9.74 61.28
N ARG A 253 -33.26 -9.75 62.62
CA ARG A 253 -34.26 -10.04 63.66
C ARG A 253 -33.74 -9.32 64.91
N ASP A 254 -34.45 -8.46 65.64
CA ASP A 254 -35.87 -8.11 65.73
C ASP A 254 -36.04 -6.58 65.81
#